data_AF-A0A820R5B1-F1
#
_entry.id   AF-A0A820R5B1-F1
#
_cell.length_a   1.000
_cell.length_b   1.000
_cell.length_c   1.000
_cell.angle_alpha   90.00
_cell.angle_beta   90.00
_cell.angle_gamma   90.00
#
_symmetry.space_group_name_H-M   'P 1'
#
loop_
_entity.id
_entity.type
_entity.pdbx_description
1 polymer ?
#
loop_
_entity_poly.entity_id
_entity_poly.type
_entity_poly.pdbx_seq_one_letter_code
_entity_poly.pdbx_strand_id
1 'polypeptide(L)'
;FAGGFIVLPAPINWSYVFANADFMKNKTVYLTIIITSIIYIILMIYARFKDKKDFEKLGVTPLADNNKSDHYYYQILVFTGLRTNAGTDSKVYFVLSGDNNQTQIRLFSDPHRKIFQ
;
A
#
# COMPACT_ATOMS: atom_id res chain seq x y z
N PHE A 1 29.69 -28.38 19.70
CA PHE A 1 30.82 -28.01 18.83
C PHE A 1 30.36 -28.01 17.38
N ALA A 2 30.32 -26.83 16.74
CA ALA A 2 30.44 -26.59 15.29
C ALA A 2 29.89 -25.17 14.99
N GLY A 3 30.58 -24.15 15.50
CA GLY A 3 30.36 -22.78 15.06
C GLY A 3 30.96 -22.63 13.67
N GLY A 4 30.11 -22.54 12.65
CA GLY A 4 30.54 -22.23 11.29
C GLY A 4 30.89 -20.76 11.18
N PHE A 5 32.15 -20.46 10.88
CA PHE A 5 32.57 -19.11 10.53
C PHE A 5 31.86 -18.68 9.25
N ILE A 6 31.03 -17.63 9.35
CA ILE A 6 30.54 -16.92 8.16
C ILE A 6 31.74 -16.18 7.59
N VAL A 7 32.44 -16.81 6.64
CA VAL A 7 33.49 -16.13 5.88
C VAL A 7 32.82 -15.10 4.99
N LEU A 8 33.15 -13.82 5.23
CA LEU A 8 32.65 -12.75 4.39
C LEU A 8 33.14 -12.97 2.94
N PRO A 9 32.26 -12.83 1.94
CA PRO A 9 32.69 -12.92 0.55
C PRO A 9 33.76 -11.87 0.27
N ALA A 10 34.70 -12.21 -0.61
CA ALA A 10 35.75 -11.28 -1.01
C ALA A 10 35.13 -9.99 -1.58
N PRO A 11 35.69 -8.81 -1.26
CA PRO A 11 35.19 -7.55 -1.80
C PRO A 11 35.28 -7.53 -3.32
N ILE A 12 34.32 -6.85 -3.97
CA ILE A 12 34.26 -6.77 -5.42
C ILE A 12 35.52 -6.08 -5.96
N ASN A 13 36.25 -6.77 -6.83
CA ASN A 13 37.41 -6.21 -7.50
C ASN A 13 36.98 -5.40 -8.73
N TRP A 14 36.77 -4.10 -8.52
CA TRP A 14 36.32 -3.18 -9.57
C TRP A 14 37.32 -3.03 -10.73
N SER A 15 38.63 -3.14 -10.49
CA SER A 15 39.62 -3.01 -11.58
C SER A 15 39.53 -4.16 -12.58
N TYR A 16 39.27 -5.38 -12.09
CA TYR A 16 39.03 -6.55 -12.94
C TYR A 16 37.72 -6.45 -13.72
N VAL A 17 36.65 -5.95 -13.07
CA VAL A 17 35.35 -5.75 -13.71
C VAL A 17 35.45 -4.77 -14.88
N PHE A 18 36.10 -3.61 -14.65
CA PHE A 18 36.25 -2.60 -15.70
C PHE A 18 37.25 -3.01 -16.79
N ALA A 19 38.30 -3.76 -16.45
CA ALA A 19 39.23 -4.32 -17.44
C ALA A 19 38.55 -5.31 -18.42
N ASN A 20 37.43 -5.93 -17.99
CA ASN A 20 36.65 -6.87 -18.80
C ASN A 20 35.28 -6.32 -19.20
N ALA A 21 35.07 -5.00 -19.17
CA ALA A 21 33.80 -4.37 -19.52
C ALA A 21 33.51 -4.31 -21.04
N ASP A 22 34.23 -5.07 -21.86
CA ASP A 22 33.99 -5.13 -23.29
C ASP A 22 32.68 -5.89 -23.59
N PHE A 23 31.72 -5.18 -24.20
CA PHE A 23 30.40 -5.69 -24.54
C PHE A 23 30.46 -6.90 -25.48
N MET A 24 31.42 -6.93 -26.41
CA MET A 24 31.51 -8.01 -27.39
C MET A 24 32.05 -9.30 -26.79
N LYS A 25 32.93 -9.19 -25.79
CA LYS A 25 33.51 -10.34 -25.08
C LYS A 25 32.55 -10.94 -24.05
N ASN A 26 31.71 -10.10 -23.42
CA ASN A 26 30.86 -10.50 -22.30
C ASN A 26 29.36 -10.31 -22.57
N LYS A 27 28.92 -10.57 -23.81
CA LYS A 27 27.53 -10.35 -24.26
C LYS A 27 26.47 -10.95 -23.33
N THR A 28 26.70 -12.16 -22.79
CA THR A 28 25.75 -12.83 -21.89
C THR A 28 25.50 -12.03 -20.62
N VAL A 29 26.54 -11.45 -20.02
CA VAL A 29 26.43 -10.65 -18.78
C VAL A 29 25.64 -9.36 -19.05
N TYR A 30 25.90 -8.69 -20.17
CA TYR A 30 25.14 -7.49 -20.53
C TYR A 30 23.69 -7.81 -20.85
N LEU A 31 23.42 -8.92 -21.54
CA LEU A 31 22.06 -9.34 -21.85
C LEU A 31 21.25 -9.62 -20.58
N THR A 32 21.83 -10.32 -19.60
CA THR A 32 21.14 -10.59 -18.34
C THR A 32 20.86 -9.29 -17.59
N ILE A 33 21.85 -8.37 -17.49
CA ILE A 33 21.66 -7.06 -16.84
C ILE A 33 20.55 -6.26 -17.52
N ILE A 34 20.53 -6.21 -18.85
CA ILE A 34 19.50 -5.47 -19.60
C ILE A 34 18.11 -6.07 -19.34
N ILE A 35 17.95 -7.39 -19.46
CA ILE A 35 16.66 -8.05 -19.26
C ILE A 35 16.17 -7.86 -17.82
N THR A 36 17.04 -8.10 -16.83
CA THR A 36 16.71 -7.88 -15.42
C THR A 36 16.34 -6.43 -15.15
N SER A 37 17.05 -5.47 -15.75
CA SER A 37 16.74 -4.05 -15.61
C SER A 37 15.38 -3.69 -16.21
N ILE A 38 15.03 -4.23 -17.38
CA ILE A 38 13.73 -4.02 -18.01
C ILE A 38 12.60 -4.58 -17.13
N ILE A 39 12.75 -5.81 -16.63
CA ILE A 39 11.77 -6.43 -15.73
C ILE A 39 11.61 -5.59 -14.46
N TYR A 40 12.71 -5.13 -13.89
CA TYR A 40 12.69 -4.27 -12.71
C TYR A 40 11.95 -2.95 -12.96
N ILE A 41 12.19 -2.29 -14.10
CA ILE A 41 11.49 -1.05 -14.46
C ILE A 41 9.98 -1.30 -14.62
N ILE A 42 9.58 -2.39 -15.29
CA ILE A 42 8.17 -2.76 -15.45
C ILE A 42 7.49 -2.98 -14.09
N LEU A 43 8.13 -3.74 -13.21
CA LEU A 43 7.62 -3.99 -11.85
C LEU A 43 7.55 -2.70 -11.04
N MET A 44 8.54 -1.81 -11.16
CA MET A 44 8.53 -0.51 -10.49
C MET A 44 7.35 0.35 -10.97
N ILE A 45 7.09 0.42 -12.28
CA ILE A 45 5.95 1.17 -12.83
C ILE A 45 4.64 0.57 -12.32
N TYR A 46 4.50 -0.75 -12.32
CA TYR A 46 3.32 -1.44 -11.80
C TYR A 46 3.11 -1.18 -10.30
N ALA A 47 4.17 -1.27 -9.49
CA ALA A 47 4.13 -0.97 -8.07
C ALA A 47 3.71 0.48 -7.83
N ARG A 48 4.30 1.46 -8.53
CA ARG A 48 3.91 2.87 -8.44
C ARG A 48 2.44 3.11 -8.79
N PHE A 49 1.92 2.42 -9.81
CA PHE A 49 0.51 2.49 -10.15
C PHE A 49 -0.38 1.92 -9.04
N LYS A 50 0.02 0.79 -8.44
CA LYS A 50 -0.70 0.17 -7.34
C LYS A 50 -0.67 1.02 -6.07
N ASP A 51 0.49 1.58 -5.72
CA ASP A 51 0.64 2.46 -4.57
C ASP A 51 -0.28 3.68 -4.70
N LYS A 52 -0.34 4.31 -5.88
CA LYS A 52 -1.25 5.43 -6.13
C LYS A 52 -2.71 5.05 -5.91
N LYS A 53 -3.12 3.87 -6.37
CA LYS A 53 -4.48 3.35 -6.16
C LYS A 53 -4.76 3.00 -4.69
N ASP A 54 -3.74 2.62 -3.93
CA ASP A 54 -3.89 2.33 -2.51
C ASP A 54 -4.04 3.60 -1.68
N PHE A 55 -3.34 4.69 -2.06
CA PHE A 55 -3.55 6.00 -1.45
C PHE A 55 -4.99 6.51 -1.58
N GLU A 56 -5.70 6.17 -2.65
CA GLU A 56 -7.13 6.52 -2.80
C GLU A 56 -8.01 5.85 -1.73
N LYS A 57 -7.58 4.72 -1.15
CA LYS A 57 -8.30 4.02 -0.08
C LYS A 57 -7.97 4.53 1.33
N LEU A 58 -6.91 5.32 1.47
CA LEU A 58 -6.45 5.83 2.76
C LEU A 58 -7.14 7.15 3.11
N GLY A 59 -7.38 7.37 4.41
CA GLY A 59 -7.88 8.64 4.95
C GLY A 59 -9.26 8.55 5.60
N VAL A 60 -9.59 9.59 6.36
CA VAL A 60 -10.90 9.73 7.02
C VAL A 60 -11.88 10.34 6.03
N THR A 61 -13.01 9.68 5.82
CA THR A 61 -14.09 10.21 4.98
C THR A 61 -15.03 11.06 5.82
N PRO A 62 -15.22 12.36 5.53
CA PRO A 62 -16.26 13.14 6.16
C PRO A 62 -17.63 12.66 5.68
N LEU A 63 -18.59 12.54 6.60
CA LEU A 63 -19.97 12.19 6.23
C LEU A 63 -20.61 13.35 5.46
N ALA A 64 -21.49 13.02 4.52
CA ALA A 64 -22.17 14.01 3.68
C ALA A 64 -23.05 14.99 4.48
N ASP A 65 -23.49 14.59 5.67
CA ASP A 65 -24.32 15.36 6.59
C ASP A 65 -23.52 16.06 7.70
N ASN A 66 -22.18 16.05 7.64
CA ASN A 66 -21.35 16.76 8.61
C ASN A 66 -21.55 18.27 8.51
N ASN A 67 -21.75 18.94 9.66
CA ASN A 67 -21.93 20.39 9.73
C ASN A 67 -20.85 21.04 10.59
N LYS A 68 -20.26 22.14 10.11
CA LYS A 68 -19.24 22.92 10.85
C LYS A 68 -19.78 23.58 12.11
N SER A 69 -21.10 23.79 12.20
CA SER A 69 -21.74 24.32 13.42
C SER A 69 -21.97 23.25 14.48
N ASP A 70 -21.66 21.97 14.21
CA ASP A 70 -21.80 20.92 15.20
C ASP A 70 -20.78 21.12 16.33
N HIS A 71 -21.25 20.92 17.57
CA HIS A 71 -20.45 21.15 18.78
C HIS A 71 -19.43 20.03 19.06
N TYR A 72 -19.63 18.85 18.46
CA TYR A 72 -18.83 17.66 18.74
C TYR A 72 -18.48 16.94 17.44
N TYR A 73 -17.25 16.46 17.36
CA TYR A 73 -16.73 15.70 16.23
C TYR A 73 -16.33 14.32 16.70
N TYR A 74 -16.92 13.30 16.08
CA TYR A 74 -16.60 11.90 16.37
C TYR A 74 -15.94 11.27 15.15
N GLN A 75 -14.87 10.53 15.40
CA GLN A 75 -14.29 9.64 14.41
C GLN A 75 -14.71 8.21 14.75
N ILE A 76 -15.43 7.57 13.83
CA ILE A 76 -15.94 6.21 14.00
C ILE A 76 -15.09 5.27 13.13
N LEU A 77 -14.55 4.22 13.75
CA LEU A 77 -13.87 3.13 13.05
C LEU A 77 -14.81 1.93 13.02
N VAL A 78 -15.08 1.41 11.82
CA VAL A 78 -15.97 0.28 11.59
C VAL A 78 -15.15 -0.88 11.04
N PHE A 79 -15.28 -2.05 11.66
CA PHE A 79 -14.65 -3.30 11.21
C PHE A 79 -15.75 -4.30 10.87
N THR A 80 -15.74 -4.83 9.64
CA THR A 80 -16.79 -5.74 9.16
C THR A 80 -16.51 -7.22 9.50
N GLY A 81 -15.26 -7.57 9.81
CA GLY A 81 -14.86 -8.89 10.31
C GLY A 81 -13.36 -9.16 10.16
N LEU A 82 -12.86 -10.23 10.80
CA LEU A 82 -11.43 -10.59 10.78
C LEU A 82 -11.03 -11.45 9.57
N ARG A 83 -11.99 -12.11 8.91
CA ARG A 83 -11.73 -13.03 7.80
C ARG A 83 -11.40 -12.28 6.51
N THR A 84 -10.56 -12.87 5.66
CA THR A 84 -10.37 -12.41 4.29
C THR A 84 -11.72 -12.33 3.56
N ASN A 85 -11.98 -11.21 2.88
CA ASN A 85 -13.26 -10.89 2.21
C ASN A 85 -14.46 -10.80 3.16
N ALA A 86 -14.28 -10.35 4.40
CA ALA A 86 -15.38 -10.03 5.32
C ALA A 86 -15.99 -8.64 5.07
N GLY A 87 -15.69 -7.99 3.94
CA GLY A 87 -16.34 -6.74 3.52
C GLY A 87 -17.83 -6.92 3.22
N THR A 88 -18.56 -5.82 3.10
CA THR A 88 -19.96 -5.76 2.69
C THR A 88 -20.20 -4.66 1.66
N ASP A 89 -21.08 -4.92 0.69
CA ASP A 89 -21.59 -3.90 -0.24
C ASP A 89 -22.93 -3.28 0.26
N SER A 90 -23.39 -3.64 1.47
CA SER A 90 -24.61 -3.07 2.07
C SER A 90 -24.42 -1.60 2.46
N LYS A 91 -25.53 -0.84 2.44
CA LYS A 91 -25.57 0.50 3.03
C LYS A 91 -25.69 0.38 4.54
N VAL A 92 -24.69 0.85 5.27
CA VAL A 92 -24.65 0.77 6.73
C VAL A 92 -25.04 2.12 7.33
N TYR A 93 -26.09 2.12 8.14
CA TYR A 93 -26.60 3.28 8.86
C TYR A 93 -26.29 3.17 10.34
N PHE A 94 -26.15 4.32 11.02
CA PHE A 94 -25.94 4.36 12.46
C PHE A 94 -26.72 5.52 13.10
N VAL A 95 -26.96 5.38 14.40
CA VAL A 95 -27.44 6.43 15.29
C VAL A 95 -26.49 6.48 16.46
N LEU A 96 -25.95 7.67 16.77
CA LEU A 96 -25.10 7.88 17.93
C LEU A 96 -25.95 8.47 19.06
N SER A 97 -26.12 7.73 20.14
CA SER A 97 -26.88 8.14 21.32
C SER A 97 -25.93 8.43 22.49
N GLY A 98 -26.12 9.56 23.14
CA GLY A 98 -25.49 9.91 24.42
C GLY A 98 -26.53 10.28 25.47
N ASP A 99 -26.08 10.63 26.67
CA ASP A 99 -26.96 10.81 27.83
C ASP A 99 -28.03 11.90 27.64
N ASN A 100 -27.68 12.97 26.92
CA ASN A 100 -28.56 14.14 26.74
C ASN A 100 -29.29 14.16 25.40
N ASN A 101 -28.75 13.49 24.36
CA ASN A 101 -29.32 13.55 23.02
C ASN A 101 -28.79 12.43 22.12
N GLN A 102 -29.40 12.28 20.94
CA GLN A 102 -28.92 11.38 19.88
C GLN A 102 -28.89 12.07 18.51
N THR A 103 -28.11 11.51 17.60
CA THR A 103 -28.10 11.97 16.20
C THR A 103 -29.33 11.48 15.44
N GLN A 104 -29.62 12.09 14.30
CA GLN A 104 -30.49 11.47 13.29
C GLN A 104 -29.81 10.21 12.71
N ILE A 105 -30.54 9.46 11.89
CA ILE A 105 -30.00 8.32 11.15
C ILE A 105 -28.95 8.84 10.17
N ARG A 106 -27.69 8.43 10.38
CA ARG A 106 -26.56 8.79 9.52
C ARG A 106 -26.14 7.59 8.68
N LEU A 107 -25.67 7.86 7.47
CA LEU A 107 -25.20 6.84 6.53
C LEU A 107 -23.68 6.94 6.43
N PHE A 108 -22.98 5.83 6.62
CA PHE A 108 -21.59 5.77 6.18
C PHE A 108 -21.54 5.79 4.65
N SER A 109 -21.02 6.87 4.08
CA SER A 109 -20.87 7.04 2.63
C SER A 109 -19.60 7.81 2.29
N ASP A 110 -19.03 7.49 1.13
CA ASP A 110 -17.93 8.22 0.51
C ASP A 110 -18.26 8.44 -0.97
N PRO A 111 -18.17 9.68 -1.50
CA PRO A 111 -18.48 9.96 -2.89
C PRO A 111 -17.46 9.41 -3.89
N HIS A 112 -16.25 9.07 -3.46
CA HIS A 112 -15.13 8.71 -4.33
C HIS A 112 -14.75 7.22 -4.26
N ARG A 113 -15.12 6.51 -3.19
CA ARG A 113 -14.71 5.10 -3.00
C ARG A 113 -15.75 4.27 -2.25
N LYS A 114 -15.61 2.95 -2.35
CA LYS A 114 -16.34 2.01 -1.50
C LYS A 114 -15.64 1.89 -0.14
N ILE A 115 -16.40 1.96 0.95
CA ILE A 115 -15.88 2.10 2.33
C ILE A 115 -15.85 0.80 3.14
N PHE A 116 -16.54 -0.25 2.71
CA PHE A 116 -16.66 -1.51 3.44
C PHE A 116 -16.19 -2.73 2.63
N GLN A 117 -15.13 -2.60 1.82
CA GLN A 117 -14.59 -3.71 1.02
C GLN A 117 -13.38 -4.39 1.63
#